data_AF-A0A820Q451-F1
#
_entry.id   AF-A0A820Q451-F1
#
_cell.length_a   1.000
_cell.length_b   1.000
_cell.length_c   1.000
_cell.angle_alpha   90.00
_cell.angle_beta   90.00
_cell.angle_gamma   90.00
#
_symmetry.space_group_name_H-M   'P 1'
#
loop_
_entity.id
_entity.type
_entity.pdbx_description
1 polymer ?
#
loop_
_entity_poly.entity_id
_entity_poly.type
_entity_poly.pdbx_seq_one_letter_code
_entity_poly.pdbx_strand_id
1 'polypeptide(L)'
;HLVDDMNETHLNYFVVGAANFISNNHDHAKDVPPNSLKFFWAGSIVFGGFGLIEVNNIQMNFSFIDRSEKTLYQTTMTPRF
;
A
#
# COMPACT_ATOMS: atom_id res chain seq x y z
N HIS A 1 16.51 30.41 15.26
CA HIS A 1 16.52 30.06 13.83
C HIS A 1 17.53 28.94 13.61
N LEU A 2 17.06 27.68 13.63
CA LEU A 2 17.77 26.47 13.21
C LEU A 2 16.66 25.58 12.60
N VAL A 3 16.30 25.84 11.33
CA VAL A 3 16.56 24.96 10.17
C VAL A 3 16.08 23.52 10.43
N ASP A 4 14.76 23.32 10.34
CA ASP A 4 14.16 22.03 10.00
C ASP A 4 13.81 22.09 8.51
N ASP A 5 14.82 21.92 7.65
CA ASP A 5 14.60 21.48 6.27
C ASP A 5 14.15 20.01 6.31
N MET A 6 12.94 19.80 6.86
CA MET A 6 12.19 18.57 6.67
C MET A 6 11.73 18.57 5.23
N ASN A 7 12.64 18.21 4.31
CA ASN A 7 12.27 17.80 2.97
C ASN A 7 11.09 16.83 3.11
N GLU A 8 9.91 17.21 2.63
CA GLU A 8 8.71 16.38 2.67
C GLU A 8 8.96 15.10 1.86
N THR A 9 9.54 14.08 2.49
CA THR A 9 9.71 12.78 1.86
C THR A 9 8.33 12.18 1.71
N HIS A 10 7.80 12.18 0.50
CA HIS A 10 6.49 11.62 0.16
C HIS A 10 6.50 10.08 0.29
N LEU A 11 6.62 9.49 1.47
CA LEU A 11 6.76 8.03 1.59
C LEU A 11 5.44 7.32 1.28
N ASN A 12 5.53 6.22 0.52
CA ASN A 12 4.41 5.31 0.30
C ASN A 12 4.62 4.05 1.14
N TYR A 13 3.57 3.62 1.84
CA TYR A 13 3.58 2.41 2.66
C TYR A 13 2.67 1.37 2.02
N PHE A 14 3.21 0.16 1.81
CA PHE A 14 2.46 -1.00 1.34
C PHE A 14 2.41 -2.04 2.44
N VAL A 15 1.22 -2.28 3.00
CA VAL A 15 1.00 -3.33 4.01
C VAL A 15 0.46 -4.58 3.31
N VAL A 16 1.29 -5.61 3.22
CA VAL A 16 0.95 -6.90 2.58
C VAL A 16 1.09 -8.00 3.61
N GLY A 17 -0.03 -8.35 4.26
CA GLY A 17 -0.08 -9.33 5.35
C GLY A 17 -1.28 -10.27 5.27
N ALA A 18 -1.79 -10.53 4.06
CA ALA A 18 -3.06 -11.22 3.82
C ALA A 18 -2.87 -12.62 3.21
N ALA A 19 -1.76 -13.32 3.48
CA ALA A 19 -1.46 -14.59 2.80
C ALA A 19 -2.26 -15.80 3.32
N ASN A 20 -2.62 -15.82 4.60
CA ASN A 20 -3.28 -16.97 5.24
C ASN A 20 -4.50 -16.57 6.08
N PHE A 21 -4.44 -15.41 6.74
CA PHE A 21 -5.54 -14.88 7.54
C PHE A 21 -5.91 -13.48 7.05
N ILE A 22 -7.20 -13.16 7.09
CA ILE A 22 -7.72 -11.84 6.76
C ILE A 22 -8.49 -11.35 7.98
N SER A 23 -8.22 -10.11 8.40
CA SER A 23 -8.96 -9.42 9.44
C SER A 23 -9.56 -8.15 8.86
N ASN A 24 -10.89 -7.99 8.99
CA ASN A 24 -11.59 -6.75 8.66
C ASN A 24 -11.75 -5.86 9.91
N ASN A 25 -10.65 -5.67 10.65
CA ASN A 25 -10.60 -4.84 11.85
C ASN A 25 -10.17 -3.40 11.49
N HIS A 26 -10.84 -2.41 12.07
CA HIS A 26 -10.62 -0.97 11.84
C HIS A 26 -10.35 -0.17 13.14
N ASP A 27 -9.97 -0.83 14.23
CA ASP A 27 -9.87 -0.22 15.57
C ASP A 27 -8.85 0.94 15.62
N HIS A 28 -7.83 0.89 14.76
CA HIS A 28 -6.77 1.90 14.63
C HIS A 28 -7.01 2.90 13.49
N ALA A 29 -8.16 2.89 12.81
CA ALA A 29 -8.40 3.78 11.68
C ALA A 29 -8.29 5.27 12.05
N LYS A 30 -8.65 5.62 13.29
CA LYS A 30 -8.52 6.99 13.82
C LYS A 30 -7.07 7.42 14.12
N ASP A 31 -6.15 6.46 14.25
CA ASP A 31 -4.73 6.71 14.53
C ASP A 31 -3.95 6.97 13.23
N VAL A 32 -4.55 6.68 12.07
CA VAL A 32 -3.97 6.90 10.75
C VAL A 32 -4.18 8.36 10.33
N PRO A 33 -3.12 9.10 9.90
CA PRO A 33 -3.26 10.48 9.46
C PRO A 33 -4.32 10.64 8.36
N PRO A 34 -5.16 11.69 8.42
CA PRO A 34 -6.20 11.91 7.42
C PRO A 34 -5.64 11.88 6.00
N ASN A 35 -6.38 11.25 5.08
CA ASN A 35 -6.04 11.13 3.66
C ASN A 35 -4.75 10.33 3.33
N SER A 36 -4.07 9.74 4.31
CA SER A 36 -2.85 8.94 4.06
C SER A 36 -3.18 7.51 3.57
N LEU A 37 -4.27 6.91 4.05
CA LEU A 37 -4.76 5.61 3.58
C LEU A 37 -5.32 5.72 2.16
N LYS A 38 -4.68 5.05 1.19
CA LYS A 38 -5.11 5.04 -0.22
C LYS A 38 -5.90 3.82 -0.63
N PHE A 39 -5.67 2.68 0.02
CA PHE A 39 -6.32 1.41 -0.29
C PHE A 39 -6.38 0.53 0.96
N PHE A 40 -7.53 -0.11 1.17
CA PHE A 40 -7.73 -1.14 2.18
C PHE A 40 -8.56 -2.26 1.57
N TRP A 41 -8.20 -3.50 1.87
CA TRP A 41 -8.97 -4.67 1.46
C TRP A 41 -8.87 -5.76 2.51
N ALA A 42 -10.02 -6.31 2.87
CA ALA A 42 -10.16 -7.46 3.74
C ALA A 42 -11.39 -8.28 3.28
N GLY A 43 -11.24 -9.01 2.18
CA GLY A 43 -12.34 -9.80 1.61
C GLY A 43 -12.66 -11.02 2.47
N SER A 44 -13.89 -11.15 2.95
CA SER A 44 -14.32 -12.21 3.89
C SER A 44 -14.45 -13.62 3.29
N ILE A 45 -14.54 -13.73 1.96
CA ILE A 45 -14.75 -15.00 1.22
C ILE A 45 -13.49 -15.41 0.44
N VAL A 46 -12.41 -14.64 0.55
CA VAL A 46 -11.26 -14.72 -0.37
C VAL A 46 -10.05 -15.25 0.39
N PHE A 47 -9.34 -16.21 -0.18
CA PHE A 47 -8.17 -16.87 0.44
C PHE A 47 -6.90 -16.00 0.44
N GLY A 48 -7.05 -14.73 0.78
CA GLY A 48 -5.93 -13.81 0.85
C GLY A 48 -5.58 -13.11 -0.46
N GLY A 49 -4.43 -12.45 -0.42
CA GLY A 49 -3.82 -11.74 -1.52
C GLY A 49 -2.36 -11.40 -1.24
N PHE A 50 -1.66 -10.95 -2.27
CA PHE A 50 -0.25 -10.58 -2.21
C PHE A 50 0.02 -9.31 -3.02
N GLY A 51 1.16 -8.67 -2.72
CA GLY A 51 1.67 -7.55 -3.50
C GLY A 51 2.67 -8.03 -4.53
N LEU A 52 2.52 -7.59 -5.78
CA LEU A 52 3.50 -7.73 -6.84
C LEU A 52 4.16 -6.37 -7.07
N ILE A 53 5.49 -6.37 -7.11
CA ILE A 53 6.30 -5.18 -7.38
C ILE A 53 7.09 -5.43 -8.67
N GLU A 54 6.92 -4.53 -9.64
CA GLU A 54 7.68 -4.52 -10.88
C GLU A 54 8.49 -3.22 -10.94
N VAL A 55 9.80 -3.31 -11.13
CA VAL A 55 10.69 -2.15 -11.13
C VAL A 55 11.48 -2.11 -12.42
N ASN A 56 11.56 -0.92 -13.02
CA ASN A 56 12.49 -0.62 -14.11
C ASN A 56 13.19 0.73 -13.83
N ASN A 57 13.95 1.23 -14.80
CA ASN A 57 14.73 2.47 -14.67
C ASN A 57 13.88 3.76 -14.67
N ILE A 58 12.59 3.69 -15.01
CA ILE A 58 11.69 4.86 -15.11
C ILE A 58 10.56 4.83 -14.08
N GLN A 59 10.19 3.66 -13.55
CA GLN A 59 9.09 3.52 -12.60
C GLN A 59 9.12 2.21 -11.81
N MET A 60 8.41 2.22 -10.70
CA MET A 60 7.97 1.06 -9.94
C MET A 60 6.45 0.95 -10.03
N ASN A 61 5.93 -0.21 -10.40
CA ASN A 61 4.52 -0.56 -10.31
C ASN A 61 4.30 -1.45 -9.10
N PHE A 62 3.27 -1.15 -8.32
CA PHE A 62 2.75 -2.01 -7.27
C PHE A 62 1.35 -2.46 -7.64
N SER A 63 1.09 -3.75 -7.57
CA SER A 63 -0.23 -4.36 -7.77
C SER A 63 -0.58 -5.20 -6.55
N PHE A 64 -1.76 -4.98 -5.95
CA PHE A 64 -2.31 -5.88 -4.94
C PHE A 64 -3.27 -6.85 -5.63
N ILE A 65 -2.99 -8.15 -5.55
CA ILE A 65 -3.65 -9.20 -6.31
C ILE A 65 -4.26 -10.20 -5.34
N ASP A 66 -5.52 -10.59 -5.54
CA ASP A 66 -6.15 -11.67 -4.77
C ASP A 66 -5.84 -13.06 -5.32
N ARG A 67 -6.23 -14.12 -4.60
CA ARG A 67 -6.03 -15.51 -5.05
C ARG A 67 -6.63 -15.80 -6.44
N SER A 68 -7.71 -15.12 -6.82
CA SER A 68 -8.35 -15.28 -8.14
C SER A 68 -7.63 -14.52 -9.25
N GLU A 69 -6.39 -14.06 -8.99
CA GLU A 69 -5.56 -13.28 -9.91
C GLU A 69 -6.19 -11.93 -10.27
N LYS A 70 -7.18 -11.49 -9.50
CA LYS A 70 -7.81 -10.19 -9.72
C LYS A 70 -6.92 -9.11 -9.10
N THR A 71 -6.52 -8.15 -9.92
CA THR A 71 -5.90 -6.92 -9.44
C THR A 71 -6.94 -6.08 -8.70
N LEU A 72 -6.75 -5.93 -7.39
CA LEU A 72 -7.64 -5.15 -6.51
C LEU A 72 -7.21 -3.69 -6.39
N TYR A 73 -5.90 -3.44 -6.52
CA TYR A 73 -5.32 -2.11 -6.49
C TYR A 73 -4.04 -2.07 -7.30
N GLN A 74 -3.77 -0.93 -7.93
CA GLN A 74 -2.53 -0.69 -8.63
C GLN A 74 -2.10 0.76 -8.47
N THR A 75 -0.81 0.99 -8.29
CA THR A 75 -0.21 2.32 -8.31
C THR A 75 1.18 2.30 -8.94
N THR A 76 1.57 3.42 -9.53
CA THR A 76 2.88 3.61 -10.14
C THR A 76 3.61 4.73 -9.40
N MET A 77 4.91 4.53 -9.16
CA MET A 77 5.80 5.53 -8.58
C MET A 77 6.98 5.75 -9.51
N THR A 78 7.30 7.00 -9.78
CA THR A 78 8.51 7.37 -10.52
C THR A 78 9.69 7.52 -9.55
N PRO A 79 10.94 7.30 -10.01
CA PRO A 79 12.13 7.67 -9.26
C PRO A 79 12.07 9.12 -8.79
N ARG A 80 12.65 9.38 -7.62
CA ARG A 80 12.85 10.74 -7.10
C ARG A 80 14.28 11.14 -7.39
N PHE A 81 14.44 12.33 -7.96
CA PHE A 81 15.72 12.97 -8.23
C PHE A 81 15.96 14.05 -7.18
#